data_AF-A0A434S8A3-F1
#
_entry.id   AF-A0A434S8A3-F1
#
_cell.length_a   1.000
_cell.length_b   1.000
_cell.length_c   1.000
_cell.angle_alpha   90.00
_cell.angle_beta   90.00
_cell.angle_gamma   90.00
#
_symmetry.space_group_name_H-M   'P 1'
#
loop_
_entity.id
_entity.type
_entity.pdbx_description
1 polymer ?
#
loop_
_entity_poly.entity_id
_entity_poly.type
_entity_poly.pdbx_seq_one_letter_code
_entity_poly.pdbx_strand_id
1 'polypeptide(L)'
;VNVFASWCAPCREEHPVLLALSQDKRFTLAALNYKDEPANARRFLGDLGNPYQAIGVDPAGRAAIDWGVYGVPETFVIGKDGKIAYKHVGPLTPESAKDLLLPQIEKALAVSG
;
A
#
# COMPACT_ATOMS: atom_id res chain seq x y z
N VAL A 1 4.04 -0.66 2.07
CA VAL A 1 2.94 0.12 2.67
C VAL A 1 2.12 0.73 1.55
N ASN A 2 0.83 0.43 1.45
CA ASN A 2 -0.09 1.03 0.48
C ASN A 2 -0.93 2.12 1.16
N VAL A 3 -1.10 3.26 0.52
CA VAL A 3 -1.92 4.38 1.02
C VAL A 3 -3.20 4.41 0.20
N PHE A 4 -4.34 4.20 0.86
CA PHE A 4 -5.63 4.06 0.20
C PHE A 4 -6.74 4.79 0.95
N ALA A 5 -7.87 4.96 0.26
CA ALA A 5 -9.11 5.44 0.84
C ALA A 5 -10.30 4.73 0.20
N SER A 6 -11.38 4.53 0.95
CA SER A 6 -12.59 3.86 0.48
C SER A 6 -13.31 4.62 -0.65
N TRP A 7 -13.17 5.94 -0.69
CA TRP A 7 -13.75 6.84 -1.69
C TRP A 7 -12.91 6.95 -2.98
N CYS A 8 -11.71 6.36 -2.99
CA CYS A 8 -10.79 6.43 -4.10
C CYS A 8 -11.08 5.31 -5.12
N ALA A 9 -11.59 5.69 -6.30
CA ALA A 9 -11.91 4.72 -7.36
C ALA A 9 -10.67 3.92 -7.83
N PRO A 10 -9.50 4.52 -8.09
CA PRO A 10 -8.32 3.75 -8.49
C PRO A 10 -7.82 2.79 -7.38
N CYS A 11 -8.09 3.10 -6.10
CA CYS A 11 -7.78 2.22 -4.97
C CYS A 11 -8.61 0.93 -5.02
N ARG A 12 -9.85 1.00 -5.52
CA ARG A 12 -10.68 -0.18 -5.78
C ARG A 12 -10.15 -1.00 -6.95
N GLU A 13 -9.66 -0.33 -7.99
CA GLU A 13 -9.12 -0.97 -9.20
C GLU A 13 -7.83 -1.75 -8.92
N GLU A 14 -6.93 -1.23 -8.07
CA GLU A 14 -5.68 -1.93 -7.72
C GLU A 14 -5.87 -3.07 -6.70
N HIS A 15 -7.01 -3.12 -6.01
CA HIS A 15 -7.21 -4.01 -4.87
C HIS A 15 -7.02 -5.51 -5.19
N PRO A 16 -7.46 -6.04 -6.35
CA PRO A 16 -7.15 -7.42 -6.74
C PRO A 16 -5.65 -7.70 -6.87
N VAL A 17 -4.86 -6.71 -7.30
CA VAL A 17 -3.39 -6.82 -7.39
C VAL A 17 -2.78 -6.92 -5.99
N LEU A 18 -3.28 -6.12 -5.04
CA LEU A 18 -2.84 -6.17 -3.65
C LEU A 18 -3.21 -7.50 -2.96
N LEU A 19 -4.38 -8.05 -3.25
CA LEU A 19 -4.77 -9.39 -2.79
C LEU A 19 -3.80 -10.46 -3.29
N ALA A 20 -3.44 -10.43 -4.57
CA ALA A 20 -2.45 -11.34 -5.13
C ALA A 20 -1.07 -11.17 -4.47
N LEU A 21 -0.61 -9.94 -4.29
CA LEU A 21 0.66 -9.65 -3.62
C LEU A 21 0.70 -10.13 -2.16
N SER A 22 -0.42 -10.03 -1.43
CA SER A 22 -0.50 -10.48 -0.03
C SER A 22 -0.37 -12.00 0.18
N GLN A 23 -0.40 -12.78 -0.92
CA GLN A 23 -0.13 -14.21 -0.86
C GLN A 23 1.36 -14.50 -0.66
N ASP A 24 2.24 -13.59 -1.08
CA ASP A 24 3.67 -13.72 -0.84
C ASP A 24 3.99 -13.45 0.64
N LYS A 25 4.59 -14.45 1.30
CA LYS A 25 4.92 -14.39 2.74
C LYS A 25 6.31 -13.85 3.03
N ARG A 26 7.09 -13.49 2.00
CA ARG A 26 8.44 -12.94 2.15
C ARG A 26 8.44 -11.49 2.62
N PHE A 27 7.33 -10.77 2.46
CA PHE A 27 7.16 -9.40 2.91
C PHE A 27 5.81 -9.20 3.60
N THR A 28 5.67 -8.07 4.29
CA THR A 28 4.42 -7.66 4.94
C THR A 28 3.74 -6.59 4.11
N LEU A 29 2.48 -6.80 3.76
CA LEU A 29 1.63 -5.76 3.21
C LEU A 29 0.89 -5.07 4.36
N ALA A 30 1.19 -3.79 4.56
CA ALA A 30 0.52 -2.91 5.50
C ALA A 30 -0.09 -1.72 4.76
N ALA A 31 -1.07 -1.06 5.38
CA ALA A 31 -1.75 0.07 4.80
C ALA A 31 -1.80 1.30 5.69
N LEU A 32 -1.98 2.45 5.05
CA LEU A 32 -2.38 3.72 5.67
C LEU A 32 -3.70 4.16 5.06
N ASN A 33 -4.75 4.21 5.87
CA ASN A 33 -6.07 4.68 5.46
C ASN A 33 -6.13 6.21 5.56
N TYR A 34 -6.15 6.87 4.40
CA TYR A 34 -5.94 8.31 4.28
C TYR A 34 -7.25 9.08 4.16
N LYS A 35 -7.47 10.06 5.07
CA LYS A 35 -8.63 10.97 5.07
C LYS A 35 -9.94 10.26 4.76
N ASP A 36 -10.19 9.19 5.50
CA ASP A 36 -11.31 8.29 5.27
C ASP A 36 -11.97 7.93 6.58
N GLU A 37 -13.27 7.69 6.52
CA GLU A 37 -14.05 7.32 7.69
C GLU A 37 -13.80 5.84 8.00
N PRO A 38 -13.44 5.48 9.26
CA PRO A 38 -13.10 4.09 9.60
C PRO A 38 -14.20 3.08 9.26
N ALA A 39 -15.48 3.50 9.29
CA ALA A 39 -16.59 2.66 8.90
C ALA A 39 -16.60 2.34 7.40
N ASN A 40 -16.27 3.31 6.55
CA ASN A 40 -16.22 3.12 5.11
C ASN A 40 -15.02 2.26 4.71
N ALA A 41 -13.85 2.48 5.34
CA ALA A 41 -12.68 1.63 5.16
C ALA A 41 -12.97 0.17 5.53
N ARG A 42 -13.63 -0.07 6.67
CA ARG A 42 -14.06 -1.44 7.07
C ARG A 42 -15.02 -2.06 6.06
N ARG A 43 -15.98 -1.30 5.54
CA ARG A 43 -16.90 -1.80 4.51
C ARG A 43 -16.16 -2.13 3.21
N PHE A 44 -15.27 -1.25 2.77
CA PHE A 44 -14.43 -1.48 1.59
C PHE A 44 -13.66 -2.80 1.68
N LEU A 45 -13.01 -3.04 2.83
CA LEU A 45 -12.25 -4.28 3.06
C LEU A 45 -13.15 -5.50 3.32
N GLY A 46 -14.35 -5.29 3.87
CA GLY A 46 -15.35 -6.35 4.02
C GLY A 46 -15.89 -6.83 2.67
N ASP A 47 -16.14 -5.89 1.76
CA ASP A 47 -16.69 -6.18 0.43
C ASP A 47 -15.64 -6.77 -0.52
N LEU A 48 -14.38 -6.31 -0.42
CA LEU A 48 -13.31 -6.68 -1.35
C LEU A 48 -12.30 -7.69 -0.77
N GLY A 49 -12.36 -7.99 0.53
CA GLY A 49 -11.32 -8.75 1.23
C GLY A 49 -10.19 -7.87 1.76
N ASN A 50 -9.49 -8.33 2.80
CA ASN A 50 -8.41 -7.58 3.45
C ASN A 50 -7.04 -8.20 3.15
N PRO A 51 -6.19 -7.55 2.34
CA PRO A 51 -4.84 -8.03 2.04
C PRO A 51 -3.80 -7.60 3.09
N TYR A 52 -4.19 -6.76 4.07
CA TYR A 52 -3.25 -6.09 4.96
C TYR A 52 -3.12 -6.79 6.32
N GLN A 53 -1.88 -6.90 6.80
CA GLN A 53 -1.59 -7.38 8.16
C GLN A 53 -1.71 -6.28 9.22
N ALA A 54 -1.51 -5.02 8.83
CA ALA A 54 -1.64 -3.86 9.69
C ALA A 54 -2.19 -2.68 8.90
N ILE A 55 -3.04 -1.87 9.54
CA ILE A 55 -3.66 -0.69 8.94
C ILE A 55 -3.55 0.47 9.92
N GLY A 56 -2.78 1.50 9.55
CA GLY A 56 -2.81 2.79 10.22
C GLY A 56 -3.96 3.65 9.71
N VAL A 57 -4.51 4.54 10.54
CA VAL A 57 -5.58 5.47 10.15
C VAL A 57 -5.05 6.89 10.26
N ASP A 58 -5.15 7.66 9.17
CA ASP A 58 -4.72 9.05 9.09
C ASP A 58 -5.89 9.95 8.67
N PRO A 59 -6.81 10.26 9.61
CA PRO A 59 -8.02 11.01 9.29
C PRO A 59 -7.72 12.48 8.94
N ALA A 60 -6.65 13.04 9.51
CA ALA A 60 -6.22 14.42 9.25
C ALA A 60 -5.31 14.54 8.01
N GLY A 61 -4.74 13.44 7.52
CA GLY A 61 -3.79 13.42 6.42
C GLY A 61 -2.39 13.92 6.78
N ARG A 62 -2.04 14.00 8.08
CA ARG A 62 -0.75 14.54 8.51
C ARG A 62 0.39 13.55 8.27
N ALA A 63 0.15 12.27 8.58
CA ALA A 63 1.15 11.23 8.34
C ALA A 63 1.44 11.07 6.85
N ALA A 64 0.40 11.16 6.01
CA ALA A 64 0.55 11.17 4.56
C ALA A 64 1.46 12.31 4.07
N ILE A 65 1.30 13.53 4.60
CA ILE A 65 2.18 14.67 4.25
C ILE A 65 3.63 14.39 4.63
N ASP A 66 3.89 13.87 5.84
CA ASP A 66 5.24 13.55 6.30
C ASP A 66 5.92 12.48 5.43
N TRP A 67 5.12 11.59 4.84
CA TRP A 67 5.56 10.57 3.88
C TRP A 67 5.69 11.09 2.44
N GLY A 68 5.41 12.38 2.21
CA GLY A 68 5.41 13.00 0.89
C GLY A 68 4.29 12.47 -0.01
N VAL A 69 3.21 11.95 0.56
CA VAL A 69 2.00 11.54 -0.16
C VAL A 69 1.23 12.79 -0.57
N TYR A 70 0.86 12.87 -1.84
CA TYR A 70 0.06 13.98 -2.37
C TYR A 70 -1.22 13.50 -3.07
N GLY A 71 -1.38 12.19 -3.27
CA GLY A 71 -2.61 11.57 -3.72
C GLY A 71 -2.76 10.14 -3.22
N VAL A 72 -3.88 9.52 -3.56
CA VAL A 72 -4.09 8.07 -3.40
C VAL A 72 -4.59 7.49 -4.72
N PRO A 73 -4.19 6.24 -5.06
CA PRO A 73 -3.29 5.38 -4.30
C PRO A 73 -1.81 5.70 -4.51
N GLU A 74 -1.02 5.43 -3.49
CA GLU A 74 0.44 5.44 -3.54
C GLU A 74 0.99 4.24 -2.76
N THR A 75 2.08 3.63 -3.25
CA THR A 75 2.66 2.43 -2.62
C THR A 75 4.15 2.62 -2.35
N PHE A 76 4.58 2.29 -1.15
CA PHE A 76 5.95 2.39 -0.68
C PHE A 76 6.54 1.00 -0.40
N VAL A 77 7.78 0.78 -0.82
CA VAL A 77 8.60 -0.34 -0.37
C VAL A 77 9.49 0.16 0.75
N ILE A 78 9.39 -0.47 1.91
CA ILE A 78 10.20 -0.14 3.09
C ILE A 78 11.25 -1.24 3.25
N GLY A 79 12.52 -0.84 3.34
CA GLY A 79 13.64 -1.74 3.59
C GLY A 79 13.66 -2.30 5.01
N LYS A 80 14.50 -3.31 5.25
CA LYS A 80 14.70 -3.89 6.58
C LYS A 80 15.28 -2.89 7.60
N ASP A 81 15.96 -1.85 7.11
CA ASP A 81 16.49 -0.73 7.90
C ASP A 81 15.42 0.32 8.25
N GLY A 82 14.17 0.10 7.86
CA GLY A 82 13.04 0.98 8.12
C GLY A 82 12.94 2.19 7.18
N LYS A 83 13.79 2.29 6.15
CA LYS A 83 13.78 3.43 5.21
C LYS A 83 12.94 3.12 3.97
N ILE A 84 12.42 4.18 3.35
CA ILE A 84 11.74 4.07 2.05
C ILE A 84 12.79 3.72 0.98
N ALA A 85 12.72 2.51 0.45
CA ALA A 85 13.57 2.04 -0.65
C ALA A 85 12.99 2.43 -2.02
N TYR A 86 11.67 2.51 -2.11
CA TYR A 86 10.98 2.86 -3.36
C TYR A 86 9.60 3.44 -3.09
N LYS A 87 9.16 4.33 -3.98
CA LYS A 87 7.82 4.92 -4.01
C LYS A 87 7.22 4.74 -5.41
N HIS A 88 6.02 4.20 -5.46
CA HIS A 88 5.16 4.12 -6.63
C HIS A 88 3.98 5.08 -6.46
N VAL A 89 3.70 5.87 -7.49
CA VAL A 89 2.61 6.84 -7.52
C VAL A 89 1.56 6.38 -8.52
N GLY A 90 0.30 6.32 -8.08
CA GLY A 90 -0.81 5.83 -8.89
C GLY A 90 -1.18 4.37 -8.58
N PRO A 91 -2.26 3.86 -9.23
CA PRO A 91 -2.78 2.53 -8.98
C PRO A 91 -1.82 1.46 -9.49
N LEU A 92 -1.68 0.39 -8.70
CA LEU A 92 -0.95 -0.79 -9.15
C LEU A 92 -1.78 -1.59 -10.16
N THR A 93 -1.24 -1.72 -11.38
CA THR A 93 -1.64 -2.75 -12.35
C THR A 93 -0.80 -4.02 -12.18
N PRO A 94 -1.24 -5.19 -12.69
CA PRO A 94 -0.42 -6.40 -12.70
C PRO A 94 0.98 -6.20 -13.30
N GLU A 95 1.07 -5.41 -14.37
CA GLU A 95 2.33 -5.08 -15.04
C GLU A 95 3.21 -4.21 -14.14
N SER A 96 2.67 -3.13 -13.56
CA SER A 96 3.43 -2.27 -12.66
C SER A 96 3.89 -3.01 -11.40
N ALA A 97 3.06 -3.91 -10.86
CA ALA A 97 3.42 -4.73 -9.72
C ALA A 97 4.59 -5.66 -10.08
N LYS A 98 4.52 -6.31 -11.24
CA LYS A 98 5.55 -7.25 -11.71
C LYS A 98 6.85 -6.55 -12.10
N ASP A 99 6.77 -5.49 -12.87
CA ASP A 99 7.92 -4.92 -13.57
C ASP A 99 8.57 -3.78 -12.77
N LEU A 100 7.81 -3.13 -11.87
CA LEU A 100 8.31 -2.01 -11.07
C LEU A 100 8.38 -2.35 -9.59
N LEU A 101 7.32 -2.92 -9.00
CA LEU A 101 7.26 -3.09 -7.53
C LEU A 101 8.05 -4.31 -7.05
N LEU A 102 7.82 -5.49 -7.62
CA LEU A 102 8.48 -6.73 -7.22
C LEU A 102 10.02 -6.64 -7.28
N PRO A 103 10.65 -6.08 -8.33
CA PRO A 103 12.12 -5.95 -8.36
C PRO A 103 12.67 -5.09 -7.23
N GLN A 104 11.92 -4.09 -6.75
CA GLN A 104 12.34 -3.25 -5.63
C GLN A 104 12.15 -3.96 -4.30
N ILE A 105 11.11 -4.81 -4.18
CA ILE A 105 10.93 -5.70 -3.03
C ILE A 105 12.11 -6.68 -2.96
N GLU A 106 12.49 -7.34 -4.07
CA GLU A 106 13.63 -8.27 -4.09
C GLU A 106 14.94 -7.58 -3.67
N LYS A 107 15.20 -6.37 -4.18
CA LYS A 107 16.35 -5.56 -3.73
C LYS A 107 16.30 -5.27 -2.24
N ALA A 108 15.14 -4.84 -1.72
CA ALA A 108 14.96 -4.53 -0.31
C ALA A 108 15.13 -5.77 0.60
N LEU A 109 14.77 -6.95 0.10
CA LEU A 109 14.98 -8.22 0.82
C LEU A 109 16.45 -8.66 0.83
N ALA A 110 17.18 -8.38 -0.24
CA ALA A 110 18.59 -8.75 -0.42
C ALA A 110 19.58 -7.87 0.36
N VAL A 111 19.19 -6.66 0.76
CA VAL A 111 20.02 -5.81 1.63
C VAL A 111 20.07 -6.42 3.04
N SER A 112 21.26 -6.85 3.44
CA SER A 112 21.55 -7.21 4.83
C SER A 112 21.49 -5.95 5.70
N GLY A 113 20.68 -5.99 6.77
CA GLY A 113 20.62 -4.94 7.79
C GLY A 113 21.81 -4.99 8.74
#